data_AF-A0AAN8PCK3-F1
#
_entry.id   AF-A0AAN8PCK3-F1
#
_cell.length_a   1.000
_cell.length_b   1.000
_cell.length_c   1.000
_cell.angle_alpha   90.00
_cell.angle_beta   90.00
_cell.angle_gamma   90.00
#
_symmetry.space_group_name_H-M   'P 1'
#
loop_
_entity.id
_entity.type
_entity.pdbx_description
1 polymer ?
#
loop_
_entity_poly.entity_id
_entity_poly.type
_entity_poly.pdbx_seq_one_letter_code
_entity_poly.pdbx_strand_id
1 'polypeptide(L)'
;MAESTRGLKGRYWSWGGAVELVLVEYDDVEWHRREWISIYKDSVFNLFMVEDDLVWSDRVDPYSSSESSVFWPALNFVALVDLVDMKTQLQPVEFLVDRELAFRDYTRIEPFSDFDQKFPGSRDHPEVLSGIRRWLEYQDGQRILLTTPSVLVGYRVEVYRAEGTTQWYTAVIVGYNESTKIPSSVQRKVV
;
A
#
# COMPACT_ATOMS: atom_id res chain seq x y z
N MET A 1 -4.35 25.47 -15.36
CA MET A 1 -5.02 24.19 -15.67
C MET A 1 -4.17 23.14 -14.99
N ALA A 2 -4.51 22.75 -13.77
CA ALA A 2 -3.73 21.81 -12.97
C ALA A 2 -4.42 20.44 -13.09
N GLU A 3 -3.79 19.51 -13.80
CA GLU A 3 -4.23 18.11 -13.80
C GLU A 3 -3.91 17.52 -12.43
N SER A 4 -4.97 17.22 -11.69
CA SER A 4 -4.95 16.47 -10.44
C SER A 4 -4.58 15.03 -10.77
N THR A 5 -3.29 14.69 -10.66
CA THR A 5 -2.84 13.30 -10.65
C THR A 5 -3.20 12.69 -9.30
N ARG A 6 -4.29 11.90 -9.32
CA ARG A 6 -4.77 11.06 -8.22
C ARG A 6 -3.67 10.08 -7.77
N GLY A 7 -3.69 9.74 -6.49
CA GLY A 7 -2.64 9.03 -5.74
C GLY A 7 -2.00 7.84 -6.47
N LEU A 8 -0.68 7.73 -6.34
CA LEU A 8 0.14 6.65 -6.88
C LEU A 8 0.48 5.70 -5.73
N LYS A 9 0.27 4.39 -5.91
CA LYS A 9 0.69 3.36 -4.94
C LYS A 9 1.92 2.64 -5.48
N GLY A 10 3.08 2.87 -4.89
CA GLY A 10 4.33 2.22 -5.25
C GLY A 10 4.89 1.39 -4.09
N ARG A 11 5.48 0.22 -4.37
CA ARG A 11 6.36 -0.48 -3.41
C ARG A 11 7.76 -0.61 -3.99
N TYR A 12 8.76 -0.30 -3.16
CA TYR A 12 10.18 -0.28 -3.50
C TYR A 12 10.76 -1.69 -3.67
N TRP A 13 11.47 -1.94 -4.78
CA TRP A 13 12.29 -3.12 -5.01
C TRP A 13 13.61 -2.70 -5.66
N SER A 14 14.76 -2.92 -5.01
CA SER A 14 16.09 -2.63 -5.60
C SER A 14 16.76 -3.89 -6.12
N TRP A 15 17.16 -3.89 -7.39
CA TRP A 15 18.14 -4.82 -7.96
C TRP A 15 19.46 -4.09 -8.23
N GLY A 16 20.58 -4.75 -7.97
CA GLY A 16 21.91 -4.16 -8.05
C GLY A 16 22.25 -3.60 -9.43
N GLY A 17 22.68 -2.34 -9.45
CA GLY A 17 23.35 -1.68 -10.57
C GLY A 17 22.42 -1.14 -11.66
N ALA A 18 22.22 0.17 -11.64
CA ALA A 18 21.59 1.00 -12.67
C ALA A 18 20.04 0.98 -12.74
N VAL A 19 19.47 2.17 -12.44
CA VAL A 19 18.06 2.56 -12.46
C VAL A 19 17.24 1.98 -11.29
N GLU A 20 17.04 2.78 -10.24
CA GLU A 20 16.02 2.51 -9.23
C GLU A 20 14.64 2.60 -9.89
N LEU A 21 14.12 1.43 -10.26
CA LEU A 21 12.78 1.24 -10.81
C LEU A 21 11.83 0.81 -9.69
N VAL A 22 10.65 1.41 -9.68
CA VAL A 22 9.56 1.04 -8.76
C VAL A 22 8.42 0.46 -9.58
N LEU A 23 7.91 -0.70 -9.16
CA LEU A 23 6.70 -1.28 -9.75
C LEU A 23 5.49 -0.57 -9.10
N VAL A 24 4.72 0.13 -9.92
CA VAL A 24 3.57 0.93 -9.46
C VAL A 24 2.28 0.23 -9.80
N GLU A 25 1.35 0.26 -8.84
CA GLU A 25 -0.03 -0.14 -9.00
C GLU A 25 -0.92 1.10 -8.91
N TYR A 26 -1.91 1.17 -9.80
CA TYR A 26 -2.83 2.30 -9.86
C TYR A 26 -4.16 1.91 -9.24
N ASP A 27 -4.73 2.81 -8.45
CA ASP A 27 -6.04 2.58 -7.84
C ASP A 27 -7.12 2.36 -8.89
N ASP A 28 -7.98 1.38 -8.62
CA ASP A 28 -9.13 1.02 -9.45
C ASP A 28 -8.74 0.61 -10.89
N VAL A 29 -7.47 0.26 -11.10
CA VAL A 29 -6.93 -0.25 -12.36
C VAL A 29 -6.57 -1.73 -12.23
N GLU A 30 -6.85 -2.50 -13.29
CA GLU A 30 -6.43 -3.90 -13.35
C GLU A 30 -4.92 -4.07 -13.18
N TRP A 31 -4.54 -5.13 -12.46
CA TRP A 31 -3.15 -5.44 -12.11
C TRP A 31 -2.21 -5.56 -13.34
N HIS A 32 -2.73 -5.89 -14.52
CA HIS A 32 -1.94 -5.98 -15.76
C HIS A 32 -1.35 -4.63 -16.20
N ARG A 33 -1.88 -3.51 -15.70
CA ARG A 33 -1.38 -2.17 -16.00
C ARG A 33 -0.28 -1.70 -15.04
N ARG A 34 0.17 -2.56 -14.14
CA ARG A 34 1.37 -2.28 -13.34
C ARG A 34 2.55 -2.06 -14.28
N GLU A 35 3.32 -1.02 -14.01
CA GLU A 35 4.50 -0.69 -14.79
C GLU A 35 5.68 -0.35 -13.89
N TRP A 36 6.87 -0.60 -14.44
CA TRP A 36 8.13 -0.20 -13.81
C TRP A 36 8.45 1.23 -14.22
N ILE A 37 8.48 2.14 -13.25
CA ILE A 37 8.83 3.54 -13.49
C ILE A 37 10.15 3.89 -12.81
N SER A 38 10.92 4.79 -13.42
CA SER A 38 12.12 5.34 -12.79
C SER A 38 11.78 6.66 -12.12
N ILE A 39 11.59 6.63 -10.81
CA ILE A 39 11.14 7.81 -10.05
C ILE A 39 12.25 8.85 -9.82
N TYR A 40 13.51 8.43 -9.85
CA TYR A 40 14.68 9.31 -9.62
C TYR A 40 15.30 9.86 -10.90
N LYS A 41 14.89 9.36 -12.06
CA LYS A 41 15.49 9.76 -13.33
C LYS A 41 14.85 11.06 -13.84
N ASP A 42 15.70 11.92 -14.41
CA ASP A 42 15.33 13.15 -15.12
C ASP A 42 14.48 14.16 -14.31
N SER A 43 14.46 14.05 -12.97
CA SER A 43 13.62 14.89 -12.07
C SER A 43 12.16 14.96 -12.53
N VAL A 44 11.63 13.86 -13.08
CA VAL A 44 10.26 13.79 -13.60
C VAL A 44 9.23 14.05 -12.49
N PHE A 45 9.55 13.62 -11.27
CA PHE A 45 8.72 13.84 -10.09
C PHE A 45 9.42 14.80 -9.13
N ASN A 46 8.71 15.87 -8.76
CA ASN A 46 9.14 16.73 -7.65
C ASN A 46 8.74 16.14 -6.29
N LEU A 47 7.66 15.36 -6.26
CA LEU A 47 7.18 14.65 -5.09
C LEU A 47 6.63 13.30 -5.54
N PHE A 48 7.09 12.23 -4.92
CA PHE A 48 6.58 10.87 -5.13
C PHE A 48 6.43 10.21 -3.78
N MET A 49 5.17 9.91 -3.41
CA MET A 49 4.84 9.33 -2.13
C MET A 49 4.11 8.01 -2.32
N VAL A 50 4.26 7.12 -1.34
CA VAL A 50 3.65 5.81 -1.34
C VAL A 50 2.96 5.56 -0.01
N GLU A 51 1.87 4.79 -0.03
CA GLU A 51 1.18 4.35 1.18
C GLU A 51 2.15 3.56 2.07
N ASP A 52 2.17 3.88 3.36
CA ASP A 52 3.04 3.26 4.34
C ASP A 52 2.23 2.48 5.38
N ASP A 53 1.60 3.21 6.30
CA ASP A 53 0.84 2.64 7.40
C ASP A 53 -0.54 3.27 7.56
N LEU A 54 -1.31 2.69 8.48
CA LEU A 54 -2.57 3.24 8.93
C LEU A 54 -2.31 4.08 10.18
N VAL A 55 -2.97 5.22 10.28
CA VAL A 55 -2.88 6.14 11.43
C VAL A 55 -4.27 6.65 11.80
N TRP A 56 -4.40 7.26 12.98
CA TRP A 56 -5.57 8.04 13.38
C TRP A 56 -5.28 9.52 13.22
N SER A 57 -6.22 10.26 12.62
CA SER A 57 -6.11 11.72 12.53
C SER A 57 -7.47 12.40 12.69
N ASP A 58 -7.46 13.66 13.10
CA ASP A 58 -8.67 14.45 13.28
C ASP A 58 -9.23 14.92 11.94
N ARG A 59 -10.56 14.85 11.81
CA ARG A 59 -11.30 15.47 10.71
C ARG A 59 -12.65 15.97 11.19
N VAL A 60 -13.29 16.79 10.36
CA VAL A 60 -14.72 17.06 10.51
C VAL A 60 -15.45 15.75 10.26
N ASP A 61 -16.36 15.40 11.18
CA ASP A 61 -17.11 14.16 11.11
C ASP A 61 -17.99 14.15 9.83
N PRO A 62 -17.72 13.23 8.88
CA PRO A 62 -18.45 13.19 7.62
C PRO A 62 -19.90 12.75 7.77
N TYR A 63 -20.29 12.16 8.90
CA TYR A 63 -21.64 11.68 9.18
C TYR A 63 -22.41 12.60 10.14
N SER A 64 -21.73 13.56 10.76
CA SER A 64 -22.36 14.55 11.62
C SER A 64 -22.90 15.71 10.78
N SER A 65 -24.12 16.14 11.10
CA SER A 65 -24.70 17.39 10.55
C SER A 65 -24.17 18.64 11.25
N SER A 66 -23.38 18.47 12.31
CA SER A 66 -22.66 19.54 13.00
C SER A 66 -21.17 19.49 12.64
N GLU A 67 -20.45 20.61 12.70
CA GLU A 67 -19.00 20.67 12.48
C GLU A 67 -18.21 20.10 13.68
N SER A 68 -18.63 18.94 14.18
CA SER A 68 -17.94 18.21 15.23
C SER A 68 -16.69 17.52 14.67
N SER A 69 -15.59 17.59 15.40
CA SER A 69 -14.36 16.87 15.04
C SER A 69 -14.42 15.44 15.56
N VAL A 70 -13.92 14.50 14.76
CA VAL A 70 -13.76 13.09 15.11
C VAL A 70 -12.36 12.61 14.72
N PHE A 71 -11.83 11.64 15.45
CA PHE A 71 -10.63 10.92 15.03
C PHE A 71 -11.02 9.76 14.12
N TRP A 72 -10.38 9.71 12.96
CA TRP A 72 -10.73 8.81 11.87
C TRP A 72 -9.49 8.07 11.37
N PRO A 73 -9.61 6.81 10.96
CA PRO A 73 -8.48 6.09 10.41
C PRO A 73 -8.14 6.65 9.02
N ALA A 74 -6.86 6.83 8.78
CA ALA A 74 -6.33 7.37 7.53
C ALA A 74 -5.05 6.65 7.12
N LEU A 75 -4.83 6.55 5.82
CA LEU A 75 -3.57 6.10 5.25
C LEU A 75 -2.56 7.22 5.33
N ASN A 76 -1.39 6.87 5.82
CA ASN A 76 -0.23 7.74 5.87
C ASN A 76 0.70 7.40 4.70
N PHE A 77 1.54 8.38 4.34
CA PHE A 77 2.41 8.26 3.19
C PHE A 77 3.87 8.54 3.55
N VAL A 78 4.77 7.82 2.88
CA VAL A 78 6.22 8.07 2.91
C VAL A 78 6.65 8.59 1.56
N ALA A 79 7.44 9.68 1.57
CA ALA A 79 8.03 10.22 0.37
C ALA A 79 9.26 9.39 -0.05
N LEU A 80 9.24 8.88 -1.28
CA LEU A 80 10.41 8.29 -1.94
C LEU A 80 11.21 9.35 -2.70
N VAL A 81 10.53 10.39 -3.20
CA VAL A 81 11.12 11.58 -3.80
C VAL A 81 10.46 12.78 -3.14
N ASP A 82 11.26 13.68 -2.57
CA ASP A 82 10.78 14.95 -2.01
C ASP A 82 11.76 16.08 -2.36
N LEU A 83 11.48 16.73 -3.49
CA LEU A 83 12.20 17.91 -3.98
C LEU A 83 11.38 19.19 -3.74
N VAL A 84 10.22 19.06 -3.12
CA VAL A 84 9.36 20.18 -2.74
C VAL A 84 9.71 20.51 -1.29
N ASP A 85 9.96 21.78 -0.98
CA ASP A 85 10.19 22.20 0.41
C ASP A 85 8.84 22.17 1.18
N MET A 86 8.33 20.96 1.42
CA MET A 86 7.11 20.74 2.18
C MET A 86 7.36 21.18 3.62
N LYS A 87 6.41 21.93 4.18
CA LYS A 87 6.48 22.32 5.59
C LYS A 87 6.60 21.05 6.41
N THR A 88 7.72 20.91 7.12
CA THR A 88 8.13 19.72 7.88
C THR A 88 7.14 19.27 8.96
N GLN A 89 6.09 20.05 9.22
CA GLN A 89 5.07 19.77 10.23
C GLN A 89 3.76 19.24 9.66
N LEU A 90 3.57 19.27 8.33
CA LEU A 90 2.34 18.78 7.70
C LEU A 90 2.57 17.45 7.02
N GLN A 91 1.73 16.48 7.34
CA GLN A 91 1.73 15.14 6.79
C GLN A 91 0.49 14.93 5.92
N PRO A 92 0.65 14.47 4.67
CA PRO A 92 -0.49 14.05 3.86
C PRO A 92 -1.10 12.77 4.43
N VAL A 93 -2.42 12.72 4.47
CA VAL A 93 -3.19 11.53 4.87
C VAL A 93 -4.39 11.35 3.93
N GLU A 94 -4.82 10.11 3.74
CA GLU A 94 -6.04 9.75 3.02
C GLU A 94 -7.02 9.04 3.97
N PHE A 95 -8.15 9.66 4.27
CA PHE A 95 -9.12 9.07 5.17
C PHE A 95 -9.82 7.85 4.56
N LEU A 96 -9.98 6.80 5.35
CA LEU A 96 -10.69 5.61 4.90
C LEU A 96 -12.17 5.91 4.61
N VAL A 97 -12.74 5.07 3.74
CA VAL A 97 -14.14 5.08 3.25
C VAL A 97 -14.34 6.09 2.13
N ASP A 98 -14.18 7.38 2.38
CA ASP A 98 -14.44 8.43 1.38
C ASP A 98 -13.21 8.88 0.59
N ARG A 99 -12.02 8.40 0.97
CA ARG A 99 -10.74 8.73 0.34
C ARG A 99 -10.44 10.23 0.33
N GLU A 100 -10.94 10.97 1.33
CA GLU A 100 -10.60 12.39 1.46
C GLU A 100 -9.09 12.55 1.74
N LEU A 101 -8.41 13.28 0.86
CA LEU A 101 -7.01 13.66 1.04
C LEU A 101 -6.90 14.96 1.83
N ALA A 102 -6.09 14.97 2.88
CA ALA A 102 -5.85 16.15 3.69
C ALA A 102 -4.38 16.25 4.12
N PHE A 103 -3.93 17.47 4.42
CA PHE A 103 -2.69 17.70 5.15
C PHE A 103 -3.00 17.94 6.61
N ARG A 104 -2.39 17.15 7.49
CA ARG A 104 -2.61 17.20 8.94
C ARG A 104 -1.31 17.51 9.65
N ASP A 105 -1.41 18.21 10.77
CA ASP A 105 -0.26 18.43 11.62
C ASP A 105 0.20 17.09 12.19
N TYR A 106 1.50 16.80 12.12
CA TYR A 106 2.08 15.56 12.66
C TYR A 106 1.72 15.35 14.14
N THR A 107 1.50 16.43 14.90
CA THR A 107 1.08 16.37 16.31
C THR A 107 -0.35 15.86 16.51
N ARG A 108 -1.17 15.83 15.46
CA ARG A 108 -2.55 15.32 15.45
C ARG A 108 -2.66 13.95 14.77
N ILE A 109 -1.53 13.28 14.59
CA ILE A 109 -1.47 11.94 14.02
C ILE A 109 -1.06 10.99 15.12
N GLU A 110 -1.88 9.96 15.34
CA GLU A 110 -1.59 8.90 16.28
C GLU A 110 -1.38 7.57 15.53
N PRO A 111 -0.39 6.76 15.93
CA PRO A 111 -0.19 5.44 15.32
C PRO A 111 -1.43 4.55 15.45
N PHE A 112 -1.74 3.78 14.40
CA PHE A 112 -2.82 2.83 14.47
C PHE A 112 -2.46 1.61 15.33
N SER A 113 -3.44 1.09 16.08
CA SER A 113 -3.34 -0.16 16.82
C SER A 113 -4.63 -0.97 16.64
N ASP A 114 -4.50 -2.26 16.33
CA ASP A 114 -5.61 -3.18 16.01
C ASP A 114 -6.71 -3.25 17.09
N PHE A 115 -6.39 -2.85 18.33
CA PHE A 115 -7.30 -2.88 19.47
C PHE A 115 -7.80 -1.50 19.90
N ASP A 116 -7.46 -0.43 19.18
CA ASP A 116 -7.89 0.92 19.53
C ASP A 116 -9.31 1.21 19.03
N GLN A 117 -10.27 0.67 19.78
CA GLN A 117 -11.64 1.18 19.81
C GLN A 117 -11.74 2.56 20.51
N LYS A 118 -10.63 3.20 20.83
CA LYS A 118 -10.59 4.44 21.60
C LYS A 118 -11.28 5.60 20.89
N PHE A 119 -11.37 5.56 19.56
CA PHE A 119 -11.90 6.64 18.75
C PHE A 119 -13.36 6.38 18.34
N PRO A 120 -14.28 7.35 18.59
CA PRO A 120 -15.70 7.20 18.25
C PRO A 120 -15.94 6.85 16.78
N GLY A 121 -15.16 7.44 15.88
CA GLY A 121 -15.29 7.27 14.43
C GLY A 121 -15.16 5.82 13.95
N SER A 122 -14.48 4.93 14.69
CA SER A 122 -14.41 3.51 14.35
C SER A 122 -15.48 2.65 15.03
N ARG A 123 -16.05 3.10 16.16
CA ARG A 123 -17.09 2.35 16.89
C ARG A 123 -18.46 2.51 16.25
N ASP A 124 -18.77 3.71 15.80
CA ASP A 124 -20.13 4.08 15.42
C ASP A 124 -20.42 3.82 13.93
N HIS A 125 -19.40 3.43 13.15
CA HIS A 125 -19.45 3.31 11.69
C HIS A 125 -18.95 1.94 11.20
N PRO A 126 -19.83 0.99 10.83
CA PRO A 126 -19.42 -0.35 10.41
C PRO A 126 -18.57 -0.35 9.12
N GLU A 127 -18.81 0.59 8.22
CA GLU A 127 -18.04 0.78 6.99
C GLU A 127 -16.58 1.13 7.25
N VAL A 128 -16.30 1.84 8.34
CA VAL A 128 -14.94 2.18 8.77
C VAL A 128 -14.21 0.93 9.23
N LEU A 129 -14.87 0.10 10.04
CA LEU A 129 -14.32 -1.18 10.48
C LEU A 129 -14.06 -2.13 9.30
N SER A 130 -14.96 -2.17 8.32
CA SER A 130 -14.75 -2.92 7.08
C SER A 130 -13.57 -2.38 6.28
N GLY A 131 -13.41 -1.06 6.18
CA GLY A 131 -12.27 -0.41 5.54
C GLY A 131 -10.94 -0.77 6.20
N ILE A 132 -10.86 -0.67 7.53
CA ILE A 132 -9.69 -1.06 8.32
C ILE A 132 -9.35 -2.54 8.07
N ARG A 133 -10.32 -3.45 8.22
CA ARG A 133 -10.10 -4.88 8.02
C ARG A 133 -9.59 -5.20 6.62
N ARG A 134 -10.19 -4.60 5.60
CA ARG A 134 -9.74 -4.77 4.21
C ARG A 134 -8.31 -4.32 4.00
N TRP A 135 -7.91 -3.20 4.61
CA TRP A 135 -6.52 -2.73 4.55
C TRP A 135 -5.57 -3.68 5.27
N LEU A 136 -5.91 -4.15 6.47
CA LEU A 136 -5.10 -5.11 7.22
C LEU A 136 -4.94 -6.44 6.47
N GLU A 137 -6.02 -6.98 5.91
CA GLU A 137 -5.99 -8.19 5.07
C GLU A 137 -5.10 -7.99 3.83
N TYR A 138 -5.15 -6.81 3.21
CA TYR A 138 -4.27 -6.46 2.10
C TYR A 138 -2.81 -6.41 2.54
N GLN A 139 -2.50 -5.79 3.69
CA GLN A 139 -1.13 -5.75 4.21
C GLN A 139 -0.62 -7.15 4.58
N ASP A 140 -1.45 -7.96 5.23
CA ASP A 140 -1.09 -9.33 5.60
C ASP A 140 -0.83 -10.21 4.37
N GLY A 141 -1.68 -10.12 3.35
CA GLY A 141 -1.49 -10.84 2.08
C GLY A 141 -0.20 -10.47 1.36
N GLN A 142 0.30 -9.26 1.57
CA GLN A 142 1.58 -8.79 1.01
C GLN A 142 2.76 -9.19 1.89
N ARG A 143 2.58 -9.12 3.21
CA ARG A 143 3.63 -9.39 4.19
C ARG A 143 3.91 -10.87 4.34
N ILE A 144 2.94 -11.75 4.10
CA ILE A 144 3.11 -13.21 4.24
C ILE A 144 4.28 -13.76 3.41
N LEU A 145 4.51 -13.20 2.22
CA LEU A 145 5.63 -13.57 1.34
C LEU A 145 7.00 -13.19 1.92
N LEU A 146 7.04 -12.17 2.80
CA LEU A 146 8.27 -11.56 3.31
C LEU A 146 8.60 -12.01 4.74
N THR A 147 7.59 -12.15 5.61
CA THR A 147 7.79 -12.40 7.05
C THR A 147 7.51 -13.82 7.49
N THR A 148 6.69 -14.55 6.73
CA THR A 148 6.28 -15.91 7.12
C THR A 148 6.42 -16.92 5.97
N PRO A 149 7.57 -16.92 5.27
CA PRO A 149 7.73 -17.70 4.05
C PRO A 149 7.67 -19.22 4.27
N SER A 150 8.05 -19.70 5.45
CA SER A 150 7.99 -21.12 5.80
C SER A 150 6.57 -21.67 5.85
N VAL A 151 5.58 -20.83 6.16
CA VAL A 151 4.15 -21.20 6.21
C VAL A 151 3.57 -21.39 4.80
N LEU A 152 4.24 -20.86 3.78
CA LEU A 152 3.78 -20.95 2.40
C LEU A 152 4.16 -22.28 1.72
N VAL A 153 5.11 -23.03 2.28
CA VAL A 153 5.53 -24.32 1.70
C VAL A 153 4.36 -25.30 1.71
N GLY A 154 4.06 -25.88 0.54
CA GLY A 154 2.93 -26.80 0.32
C GLY A 154 1.65 -26.13 -0.19
N TYR A 155 1.55 -24.79 -0.17
CA TYR A 155 0.40 -24.08 -0.76
C TYR A 155 0.42 -24.11 -2.29
N ARG A 156 -0.78 -24.23 -2.88
CA ARG A 156 -1.00 -24.07 -4.32
C ARG A 156 -1.18 -22.59 -4.62
N VAL A 157 -0.42 -22.10 -5.61
CA VAL A 157 -0.47 -20.71 -6.06
C VAL A 157 -0.68 -20.65 -7.56
N GLU A 158 -1.27 -19.57 -8.03
CA GLU A 158 -1.30 -19.25 -9.46
C GLU A 158 -0.14 -18.33 -9.78
N VAL A 159 0.65 -18.73 -10.78
CA VAL A 159 1.82 -17.97 -11.22
C VAL A 159 1.52 -17.40 -12.59
N TYR A 160 1.69 -16.09 -12.70
CA TYR A 160 1.64 -15.40 -13.98
C TYR A 160 3.01 -15.42 -14.67
N ARG A 161 3.01 -15.71 -15.97
CA ARG A 161 4.17 -15.61 -16.85
C ARG A 161 3.83 -14.67 -18.01
N ALA A 162 4.59 -13.59 -18.14
CA ALA A 162 4.40 -12.59 -19.19
C ALA A 162 4.67 -13.12 -20.61
N GLU A 163 5.52 -14.14 -20.74
CA GLU A 163 5.96 -14.69 -22.03
C GLU A 163 5.48 -16.12 -22.26
N GLY A 164 4.96 -16.40 -23.46
CA GLY A 164 4.55 -17.73 -23.91
C GLY A 164 3.04 -17.88 -24.10
N THR A 165 2.61 -19.08 -24.46
CA THR A 165 1.20 -19.40 -24.80
C THR A 165 0.30 -19.64 -23.59
N THR A 166 0.88 -19.95 -22.42
CA THR A 166 0.12 -20.18 -21.18
C THR A 166 0.61 -19.21 -20.13
N GLN A 167 -0.19 -18.19 -19.87
CA GLN A 167 0.15 -17.08 -18.99
C GLN A 167 -0.14 -17.38 -17.51
N TRP A 168 -1.11 -18.23 -17.20
CA TRP A 168 -1.47 -18.63 -15.85
C TRP A 168 -1.28 -20.13 -15.65
N TYR A 169 -0.59 -20.53 -14.59
CA TYR A 169 -0.48 -21.94 -14.21
C TYR A 169 -0.46 -22.12 -12.70
N THR A 170 -0.99 -23.25 -12.24
CA THR A 170 -0.93 -23.63 -10.83
C THR A 170 0.44 -24.22 -10.51
N ALA A 171 1.08 -23.73 -9.45
CA ALA A 171 2.32 -24.24 -8.89
C ALA A 171 2.15 -24.56 -7.40
N VAL A 172 3.10 -25.31 -6.84
CA VAL A 172 3.20 -25.54 -5.38
C VAL A 172 4.48 -24.88 -4.90
N ILE A 173 4.39 -24.13 -3.80
CA ILE A 173 5.57 -23.54 -3.17
C ILE A 173 6.35 -24.66 -2.48
N VAL A 174 7.61 -24.87 -2.87
CA VAL A 174 8.46 -25.95 -2.36
C VAL A 174 9.55 -25.46 -1.40
N GLY A 175 9.80 -24.16 -1.37
CA GLY A 175 10.80 -23.54 -0.51
C GLY A 175 10.85 -22.03 -0.69
N TYR A 176 11.60 -21.38 0.18
CA TYR A 176 11.85 -19.93 0.15
C TYR A 176 13.35 -19.67 0.23
N ASN A 177 13.84 -18.76 -0.58
CA ASN A 177 15.24 -18.36 -0.53
C ASN A 177 15.41 -17.13 0.35
N GLU A 178 15.88 -17.34 1.59
CA GLU A 178 16.12 -16.27 2.58
C GLU A 178 17.11 -15.20 2.07
N SER A 179 18.03 -15.55 1.18
CA SER A 179 19.04 -14.61 0.67
C SER A 179 18.49 -13.60 -0.34
N THR A 180 17.39 -13.92 -1.04
CA THR A 180 16.79 -13.05 -2.07
C THR A 180 15.40 -12.54 -1.71
N LYS A 181 14.79 -13.09 -0.65
CA LYS A 181 13.40 -12.85 -0.26
C LYS A 181 12.38 -13.15 -1.36
N ILE A 182 12.69 -14.12 -2.23
CA ILE A 182 11.84 -14.55 -3.34
C ILE A 182 11.39 -16.01 -3.12
N PRO A 183 10.09 -16.34 -3.30
CA PRO A 183 9.62 -17.73 -3.33
C PRO A 183 10.26 -18.49 -4.50
N SER A 184 10.96 -19.60 -4.22
CA SER A 184 11.51 -20.43 -5.28
C SER A 184 10.42 -21.35 -5.85
N SER A 185 10.04 -21.10 -7.11
CA SER A 185 9.03 -21.89 -7.81
C SER A 185 9.67 -22.84 -8.82
N VAL A 186 9.92 -24.10 -8.46
CA VAL A 186 10.08 -25.19 -9.45
C VAL A 186 9.66 -26.54 -8.85
N GLN A 187 8.59 -27.14 -9.37
CA GLN A 187 8.64 -28.45 -10.06
C GLN A 187 7.37 -28.64 -10.89
N ARG A 188 7.54 -28.74 -12.21
CA ARG A 188 6.54 -29.33 -13.12
C ARG A 188 6.35 -30.78 -12.68
N LYS A 189 5.19 -31.12 -12.13
CA LYS A 189 4.79 -32.52 -12.04
C LYS A 189 4.04 -32.86 -13.31
N VAL A 190 4.78 -33.37 -14.30
CA VAL A 190 4.20 -34.16 -15.39
C VAL A 190 3.95 -35.54 -14.80
N VAL A 191 2.68 -35.92 -14.70
CA VAL A 191 2.25 -37.32 -14.80
C VAL A 191 1.22 -37.36 -15.91
#